data_AF-A0A535A0M9-F1
#
_entry.id   AF-A0A535A0M9-F1
#
_cell.length_a   1.000
_cell.length_b   1.000
_cell.length_c   1.000
_cell.angle_alpha   90.00
_cell.angle_beta   90.00
_cell.angle_gamma   90.00
#
_symmetry.space_group_name_H-M   'P 1'
#
loop_
_entity.id
_entity.type
_entity.pdbx_description
1 polymer ?
#
loop_
_entity_poly.entity_id
_entity_poly.type
_entity_poly.pdbx_seq_one_letter_code
_entity_poly.pdbx_strand_id
1 'polypeptide(L)'
;MPNRMTHRARDAASGVIVAERLRAADTRWSRLKGLLGTRSLEPGDGLWLKPCRQVHMIGMRYAVDLAFLDDGNRVVRTIGGLAPGKLSPRVAGASSVLELPLGTLARTGLTVGNAVEIEGDPVERGRGRRRLLGAFIIQLMLAVLFGFFASAHFAAARTTGRWATIMPMVAQEALLVLLFLTRRRGIATSSRPFDWAIAVCATFLPLLMRPTDALGELGWLGQPIQVVGLMLAVVATGFLGRSIGVVAADRGIKTAGVYGIVRHPMYAAYTISYVGYIASYPSLRNCLITAITLVAMNVRAIVEERFLVRDPAYRDYLDRVRWRLAPYLY
;
A
#
# COMPACT_ATOMS: atom_id res chain seq x y z
N MET A 1 20.86 -16.33 14.32
CA MET A 1 21.17 -14.89 14.15
C MET A 1 20.87 -14.53 12.70
N PRO A 2 19.91 -13.64 12.37
CA PRO A 2 19.51 -13.49 10.98
C PRO A 2 20.53 -12.63 10.23
N ASN A 3 21.17 -13.28 9.25
CA ASN A 3 22.07 -12.75 8.24
C ASN A 3 21.47 -11.49 7.59
N ARG A 4 21.92 -10.30 8.02
CA ARG A 4 21.55 -9.02 7.41
C ARG A 4 22.45 -8.86 6.20
N MET A 5 21.86 -8.79 5.02
CA MET A 5 22.55 -8.55 3.76
C MET A 5 23.42 -7.31 3.89
N THR A 6 24.61 -7.41 3.34
CA THR A 6 25.64 -6.42 3.48
C THR A 6 26.15 -6.06 2.10
N HIS A 7 26.15 -4.76 1.81
CA HIS A 7 26.91 -4.22 0.70
C HIS A 7 28.40 -4.47 0.97
N ARG A 8 29.20 -4.41 -0.08
CA ARG A 8 30.65 -4.32 0.00
C ARG A 8 31.03 -2.92 -0.48
N ALA A 9 31.83 -2.23 0.33
CA ALA A 9 32.41 -0.94 -0.06
C ALA A 9 33.89 -1.12 -0.35
N ARG A 10 34.35 -0.58 -1.47
CA ARG A 10 35.76 -0.49 -1.83
C ARG A 10 36.09 0.90 -2.37
N ASP A 11 37.33 1.33 -2.19
CA ASP A 11 37.85 2.50 -2.90
C ASP A 11 37.99 2.16 -4.38
N ALA A 12 37.41 2.99 -5.26
CA ALA A 12 37.31 2.71 -6.69
C ALA A 12 38.68 2.74 -7.39
N ALA A 13 39.61 3.56 -6.89
CA ALA A 13 40.93 3.72 -7.51
C ALA A 13 41.89 2.58 -7.11
N SER A 14 41.97 2.27 -5.82
CA SER A 14 42.89 1.25 -5.30
C SER A 14 42.31 -0.16 -5.23
N GLY A 15 40.98 -0.30 -5.30
CA GLY A 15 40.29 -1.57 -5.07
C GLY A 15 40.29 -2.04 -3.61
N VAL A 16 40.88 -1.27 -2.69
CA VAL A 16 40.99 -1.62 -1.27
C VAL A 16 39.59 -1.71 -0.67
N ILE A 17 39.33 -2.82 0.03
CA ILE A 17 38.05 -3.07 0.69
C ILE A 17 37.95 -2.17 1.92
N VAL A 18 36.97 -1.28 1.92
CA VAL A 18 36.62 -0.41 3.05
C VAL A 18 35.74 -1.15 4.05
N ALA A 19 34.77 -1.92 3.55
CA ALA A 19 33.94 -2.80 4.35
C ALA A 19 33.49 -4.01 3.51
N GLU A 20 33.71 -5.22 4.01
CA GLU A 20 33.19 -6.46 3.41
C GLU A 20 31.69 -6.60 3.65
N ARG A 21 31.24 -6.12 4.82
CA ARG A 21 29.90 -6.31 5.33
C ARG A 21 29.26 -4.98 5.76
N LEU A 22 28.90 -4.15 4.79
CA LEU A 22 28.27 -2.84 4.97
C LEU A 22 26.73 -2.93 5.03
N ARG A 23 26.16 -2.69 6.21
CA ARG A 23 24.70 -2.69 6.41
C ARG A 23 24.09 -1.34 6.04
N ALA A 24 23.07 -1.31 5.18
CA ALA A 24 22.35 -0.07 4.88
C ALA A 24 21.34 0.31 5.98
N ALA A 25 21.28 1.60 6.31
CA ALA A 25 20.27 2.21 7.16
C ALA A 25 19.61 3.39 6.43
N ASP A 26 18.48 3.10 5.79
CA ASP A 26 17.80 3.98 4.83
C ASP A 26 16.37 4.41 5.24
N THR A 27 15.82 3.79 6.28
CA THR A 27 14.50 4.12 6.85
C THR A 27 14.63 5.03 8.08
N ARG A 28 13.56 5.77 8.42
CA ARG A 28 13.51 6.59 9.66
C ARG A 28 13.91 5.80 10.90
N TRP A 29 13.44 4.55 11.03
CA TRP A 29 13.75 3.67 12.16
C TRP A 29 15.15 3.06 12.12
N SER A 30 15.62 2.60 10.97
CA SER A 30 16.99 2.06 10.85
C SER A 30 18.04 3.15 11.05
N ARG A 31 17.75 4.39 10.64
CA ARG A 31 18.60 5.57 10.89
C ARG A 31 18.60 5.98 12.36
N LEU A 32 17.43 6.05 13.00
CA LEU A 32 17.32 6.36 14.42
C LEU A 32 18.01 5.29 15.29
N LYS A 33 17.89 4.01 14.92
CA LYS A 33 18.59 2.93 15.61
C LYS A 33 20.10 3.00 15.36
N GLY A 34 20.54 3.18 14.11
CA GLY A 34 21.95 3.13 13.75
C GLY A 34 22.67 1.93 14.36
N LEU A 35 23.78 2.21 15.05
CA LEU A 35 24.55 1.27 15.86
C LEU A 35 24.12 1.20 17.34
N LEU A 36 23.04 1.86 17.75
CA LEU A 36 22.54 1.82 19.14
C LEU A 36 22.18 0.39 19.54
N GLY A 37 22.63 0.03 20.74
CA GLY A 37 22.45 -1.30 21.32
C GLY A 37 23.45 -2.36 20.82
N THR A 38 24.41 -2.00 19.95
CA THR A 38 25.55 -2.86 19.62
C THR A 38 26.69 -2.69 20.62
N ARG A 39 27.53 -3.71 20.79
CA ARG A 39 28.68 -3.70 21.72
C ARG A 39 30.00 -3.33 21.03
N SER A 40 30.15 -3.73 19.77
CA SER A 40 31.30 -3.44 18.90
C SER A 40 30.82 -3.40 17.44
N LEU A 41 31.67 -2.85 16.57
CA LEU A 41 31.58 -3.01 15.12
C LEU A 41 32.85 -3.74 14.67
N GLU A 42 32.69 -4.99 14.24
CA GLU A 42 33.81 -5.88 13.92
C GLU A 42 34.59 -5.40 12.68
N PRO A 43 35.91 -5.66 12.59
CA PRO A 43 36.66 -5.40 11.37
C PRO A 43 35.99 -6.02 10.14
N GLY A 44 35.86 -5.22 9.08
CA GLY A 44 35.16 -5.60 7.86
C GLY A 44 33.64 -5.35 7.87
N ASP A 45 33.01 -5.14 9.03
CA ASP A 45 31.63 -4.64 9.09
C ASP A 45 31.59 -3.12 8.87
N GLY A 46 30.41 -2.59 8.48
CA GLY A 46 30.15 -1.16 8.44
C GLY A 46 28.65 -0.85 8.49
N LEU A 47 28.30 0.41 8.73
CA LEU A 47 26.94 0.93 8.55
C LEU A 47 26.92 2.05 7.52
N TRP A 48 26.00 2.00 6.56
CA TRP A 48 25.77 3.05 5.58
C TRP A 48 24.47 3.79 5.90
N LEU A 49 24.58 4.99 6.45
CA LEU A 49 23.45 5.86 6.77
C LEU A 49 23.10 6.76 5.58
N LYS A 50 21.88 6.63 5.05
CA LYS A 50 21.39 7.47 3.95
C LYS A 50 19.90 7.82 4.07
N PRO A 51 19.48 9.06 3.82
CA PRO A 51 20.31 10.26 3.70
C PRO A 51 20.90 10.62 5.07
N CYS A 52 22.13 11.13 5.10
CA CYS A 52 22.79 11.56 6.34
C CYS A 52 23.84 12.64 6.07
N ARG A 53 23.80 13.72 6.84
CA ARG A 53 24.72 14.87 6.77
C ARG A 53 25.38 15.19 8.11
N GLN A 54 24.99 14.48 9.15
CA GLN A 54 25.46 14.67 10.51
C GLN A 54 25.18 13.40 11.32
N VAL A 55 26.16 12.96 12.10
CA VAL A 55 26.07 11.78 12.95
C VAL A 55 26.19 12.20 14.41
N HIS A 56 25.35 11.65 15.28
CA HIS A 56 25.48 11.80 16.72
C HIS A 56 25.95 10.48 17.34
N MET A 57 26.78 10.60 18.38
CA MET A 57 27.23 9.48 19.20
C MET A 57 26.54 9.45 20.57
N ILE A 58 25.45 10.21 20.75
CA ILE A 58 24.62 10.16 21.96
C ILE A 58 24.05 8.74 22.13
N GLY A 59 24.31 8.11 23.28
CA GLY A 59 23.87 6.74 23.58
C GLY A 59 24.74 5.63 22.98
N MET A 60 25.84 5.97 22.29
CA MET A 60 26.81 5.01 21.75
C MET A 60 27.78 4.51 22.83
N ARG A 61 28.34 3.32 22.62
CA ARG A 61 29.26 2.66 23.58
C ARG A 61 30.72 2.65 23.13
N TYR A 62 30.98 2.88 21.85
CA TYR A 62 32.32 2.83 21.26
C TYR A 62 32.46 3.92 20.19
N ALA A 63 33.70 4.28 19.88
CA ALA A 63 34.02 5.26 18.84
C ALA A 63 33.97 4.61 17.44
N VAL A 64 33.64 5.41 16.43
CA VAL A 64 33.60 4.97 15.04
C VAL A 64 34.33 5.95 14.14
N ASP A 65 34.86 5.43 13.04
CA ASP A 65 35.34 6.24 11.94
C ASP A 65 34.18 6.62 11.02
N LEU A 66 34.17 7.84 10.50
CA LEU A 66 33.13 8.33 9.59
C LEU A 66 33.73 8.75 8.24
N ALA A 67 33.12 8.30 7.15
CA ALA A 67 33.32 8.86 5.82
C ALA A 67 31.99 9.42 5.27
N PHE A 68 31.92 10.73 5.11
CA PHE A 68 30.78 11.42 4.51
C PHE A 68 30.93 11.39 2.99
N LEU A 69 29.89 10.95 2.29
CA LEU A 69 29.88 10.80 0.83
C LEU A 69 28.90 11.78 0.19
N ASP A 70 29.22 12.31 -1.00
CA ASP A 70 28.28 13.07 -1.85
C ASP A 70 27.31 12.16 -2.63
N ASP A 71 26.50 12.74 -3.53
CA ASP A 71 25.54 11.99 -4.36
C ASP A 71 26.21 11.03 -5.37
N GLY A 72 27.50 11.25 -5.67
CA GLY A 72 28.33 10.41 -6.53
C GLY A 72 29.20 9.40 -5.77
N ASN A 73 28.92 9.17 -4.48
CA ASN A 73 29.74 8.34 -3.57
C ASN A 73 31.20 8.78 -3.43
N ARG A 74 31.51 10.06 -3.61
CA ARG A 74 32.84 10.61 -3.32
C ARG A 74 32.93 11.11 -1.89
N VAL A 75 34.04 10.81 -1.23
CA VAL A 75 34.28 11.23 0.15
C VAL A 75 34.48 12.75 0.19
N VAL A 76 33.56 13.45 0.84
CA VAL A 76 33.62 14.90 1.05
C VAL A 76 34.17 15.28 2.43
N ARG A 77 34.16 14.33 3.39
CA ARG A 77 34.76 14.52 4.71
C ARG A 77 35.05 13.19 5.37
N THR A 78 36.16 13.11 6.11
CA THR A 78 36.44 12.01 7.03
C THR A 78 36.56 12.52 8.46
N ILE A 79 36.15 11.69 9.44
CA ILE A 79 36.33 11.93 10.86
C ILE A 79 36.81 10.63 11.48
N GLY A 80 38.07 10.58 11.89
CA GLY A 80 38.62 9.43 12.62
C GLY A 80 38.16 9.46 14.08
N GLY A 81 37.69 8.32 14.57
CA GLY A 81 37.40 8.08 15.99
C GLY A 81 36.45 9.07 16.65
N LEU A 82 35.25 9.29 16.09
CA LEU A 82 34.22 10.08 16.74
C LEU A 82 33.77 9.37 18.04
N ALA A 83 34.08 9.98 19.19
CA ALA A 83 33.84 9.39 20.51
C ALA A 83 32.35 9.36 20.93
N PRO A 84 31.94 8.42 21.81
CA PRO A 84 30.65 8.44 22.48
C PRO A 84 30.27 9.81 23.06
N GLY A 85 28.99 10.19 22.92
CA GLY A 85 28.47 11.47 23.41
C GLY A 85 28.81 12.70 22.56
N LYS A 86 29.61 12.56 21.49
CA LYS A 86 29.93 13.66 20.58
C LYS A 86 28.95 13.77 19.41
N LEU A 87 28.97 14.92 18.74
CA LEU A 87 28.18 15.20 17.54
C LEU A 87 29.15 15.60 16.43
N SER A 88 28.99 15.04 15.23
CA SER A 88 29.78 15.47 14.08
C SER A 88 29.36 16.88 13.64
N PRO A 89 30.23 17.63 12.93
CA PRO A 89 29.76 18.79 12.17
C PRO A 89 28.73 18.34 11.13
N ARG A 90 27.87 19.27 10.73
CA ARG A 90 26.97 19.08 9.61
C ARG A 90 27.72 19.33 8.31
N VAL A 91 27.79 18.35 7.43
CA VAL A 91 28.57 18.40 6.19
C VAL A 91 27.67 18.80 5.02
N ALA A 92 27.92 19.97 4.44
CA ALA A 92 27.07 20.53 3.40
C ALA A 92 27.12 19.73 2.08
N GLY A 93 28.25 19.14 1.71
CA GLY A 93 28.36 18.33 0.49
C GLY A 93 27.91 16.87 0.64
N ALA A 94 27.51 16.44 1.84
CA ALA A 94 27.21 15.03 2.09
C ALA A 94 25.76 14.68 1.70
N SER A 95 25.58 13.51 1.10
CA SER A 95 24.31 12.83 0.88
C SER A 95 24.13 11.67 1.88
N SER A 96 25.23 11.00 2.25
CA SER A 96 25.25 9.81 3.08
C SER A 96 26.55 9.70 3.91
N VAL A 97 26.58 8.75 4.85
CA VAL A 97 27.73 8.51 5.73
C VAL A 97 28.00 7.02 5.89
N LEU A 98 29.27 6.62 5.80
CA LEU A 98 29.75 5.32 6.23
C LEU A 98 30.26 5.43 7.68
N GLU A 99 29.67 4.67 8.59
CA GLU A 99 30.20 4.43 9.93
C GLU A 99 31.02 3.13 9.89
N LEU A 100 32.30 3.23 10.22
CA LEU A 100 33.29 2.17 10.10
C LEU A 100 33.94 1.90 11.47
N PRO A 101 34.48 0.68 11.69
CA PRO A 101 35.27 0.39 12.87
C PRO A 101 36.42 1.40 13.02
N LEU A 102 36.72 1.80 14.25
CA LEU A 102 37.83 2.68 14.57
C LEU A 102 39.14 2.21 13.90
N GLY A 103 39.86 3.12 13.25
CA GLY A 103 41.12 2.83 12.56
C GLY A 103 40.95 2.29 11.12
N THR A 104 39.72 2.16 10.63
CA THR A 104 39.47 1.74 9.24
C THR A 104 39.92 2.79 8.23
N LEU A 105 39.73 4.08 8.52
CA LEU A 105 40.18 5.15 7.62
C LEU A 105 41.71 5.12 7.44
N ALA A 106 42.44 4.97 8.56
CA ALA A 106 43.89 4.87 8.54
C ALA A 106 44.38 3.61 7.80
N ARG A 107 43.75 2.46 8.03
CA ARG A 107 44.13 1.18 7.40
C ARG A 107 43.87 1.16 5.89
N THR A 108 42.81 1.81 5.44
CA THR A 108 42.36 1.77 4.03
C THR A 108 42.86 2.95 3.21
N GLY A 109 43.41 3.98 3.85
CA GLY A 109 43.81 5.22 3.17
C GLY A 109 42.63 6.03 2.65
N LEU A 110 41.40 5.77 3.12
CA LEU A 110 40.20 6.46 2.65
C LEU A 110 40.20 7.91 3.17
N THR A 111 40.31 8.86 2.25
CA THR A 111 40.39 10.31 2.53
C THR A 111 39.46 11.10 1.61
N VAL A 112 39.42 12.43 1.78
CA VAL A 112 38.59 13.31 0.95
C VAL A 112 39.03 13.21 -0.52
N GLY A 113 38.06 13.08 -1.42
CA GLY A 113 38.27 12.94 -2.86
C GLY A 113 38.21 11.50 -3.38
N ASN A 114 38.44 10.50 -2.51
CA ASN A 114 38.26 9.09 -2.88
C ASN A 114 36.84 8.81 -3.35
N ALA A 115 36.70 8.03 -4.41
CA ALA A 115 35.41 7.53 -4.87
C ALA A 115 35.17 6.14 -4.27
N VAL A 116 34.02 5.93 -3.65
CA VAL A 116 33.68 4.65 -3.02
C VAL A 116 32.69 3.90 -3.89
N GLU A 117 33.08 2.72 -4.36
CA GLU A 117 32.18 1.77 -5.01
C GLU A 117 31.46 0.95 -3.94
N ILE A 118 30.14 1.06 -3.90
CA ILE A 118 29.28 0.30 -2.98
C ILE A 118 28.48 -0.70 -3.80
N GLU A 119 28.95 -1.95 -3.79
CA GLU A 119 28.33 -3.07 -4.50
C GLU A 119 27.44 -3.90 -3.59
N GLY A 120 26.32 -4.36 -4.10
CA GLY A 120 25.43 -5.28 -3.39
C GLY A 120 24.02 -5.19 -3.95
N ASP A 121 23.40 -6.35 -4.18
CA ASP A 121 22.04 -6.40 -4.71
C ASP A 121 21.04 -5.70 -3.78
N PRO A 122 20.12 -4.88 -4.32
CA PRO A 122 19.02 -4.33 -3.55
C PRO A 122 18.06 -5.46 -3.16
N VAL A 123 18.24 -6.05 -1.98
CA VAL A 123 17.29 -7.08 -1.51
C VAL A 123 16.40 -6.54 -0.39
N GLU A 124 15.15 -6.31 -0.79
CA GLU A 124 14.00 -6.11 0.07
C GLU A 124 13.68 -7.36 0.91
N ARG A 125 14.26 -7.58 2.11
CA ARG A 125 13.80 -8.69 2.98
C ARG A 125 13.98 -8.41 4.47
N GLY A 126 13.02 -7.66 5.02
CA GLY A 126 12.84 -7.46 6.47
C GLY A 126 11.52 -6.76 6.81
N ARG A 127 11.06 -5.88 5.90
CA ARG A 127 9.67 -5.39 5.86
C ARG A 127 8.69 -6.46 5.34
N GLY A 128 9.15 -7.47 4.61
CA GLY A 128 8.34 -8.54 4.03
C GLY A 128 7.48 -9.27 5.05
N ARG A 129 8.04 -9.99 6.03
CA ARG A 129 7.22 -10.85 6.93
C ARG A 129 6.22 -10.08 7.80
N ARG A 130 6.59 -8.91 8.34
CA ARG A 130 5.64 -8.04 9.09
C ARG A 130 4.59 -7.38 8.19
N ARG A 131 4.94 -6.94 6.98
CA ARG A 131 3.96 -6.45 6.00
C ARG A 131 3.08 -7.58 5.47
N LEU A 132 3.61 -8.79 5.33
CA LEU A 132 2.87 -9.99 4.93
C LEU A 132 1.89 -10.40 6.01
N LEU A 133 2.33 -10.41 7.28
CA LEU A 133 1.45 -10.66 8.42
C LEU A 133 0.38 -9.57 8.54
N GLY A 134 0.75 -8.29 8.43
CA GLY A 134 -0.22 -7.19 8.45
C GLY A 134 -1.22 -7.26 7.29
N ALA A 135 -0.75 -7.54 6.07
CA ALA A 135 -1.62 -7.72 4.92
C ALA A 135 -2.54 -8.94 5.06
N PHE A 136 -2.05 -10.02 5.67
CA PHE A 136 -2.83 -11.22 5.98
C PHE A 136 -3.89 -10.93 7.04
N ILE A 137 -3.53 -10.23 8.12
CA ILE A 137 -4.48 -9.80 9.17
C ILE A 137 -5.59 -8.94 8.57
N ILE A 138 -5.25 -7.94 7.75
CA ILE A 138 -6.26 -7.09 7.09
C ILE A 138 -7.18 -7.93 6.18
N GLN A 139 -6.63 -8.90 5.44
CA GLN A 139 -7.43 -9.80 4.61
C GLN A 139 -8.39 -10.65 5.44
N LEU A 140 -7.88 -11.23 6.54
CA LEU A 140 -8.69 -12.02 7.45
C LEU A 140 -9.78 -11.18 8.11
N MET A 141 -9.46 -9.96 8.56
CA MET A 141 -10.43 -9.03 9.13
C MET A 141 -11.55 -8.68 8.13
N LEU A 142 -11.19 -8.38 6.87
CA LEU A 142 -12.18 -8.11 5.83
C LEU A 142 -13.03 -9.35 5.52
N ALA A 143 -12.41 -10.54 5.42
CA ALA A 143 -13.13 -11.79 5.20
C ALA A 143 -14.10 -12.11 6.35
N VAL A 144 -13.69 -11.92 7.59
CA VAL A 144 -14.55 -12.10 8.78
C VAL A 144 -15.69 -11.08 8.77
N LEU A 145 -15.41 -9.82 8.45
CA LEU A 145 -16.42 -8.76 8.38
C LEU A 145 -17.50 -9.07 7.33
N PHE A 146 -17.10 -9.40 6.09
CA PHE A 146 -18.06 -9.75 5.05
C PHE A 146 -18.75 -11.09 5.32
N GLY A 147 -18.08 -12.05 5.97
CA GLY A 147 -18.70 -13.29 6.43
C GLY A 147 -19.78 -13.06 7.47
N PHE A 148 -19.55 -12.13 8.40
CA PHE A 148 -20.56 -11.68 9.36
C PHE A 148 -21.78 -11.09 8.65
N PHE A 149 -21.59 -10.16 7.71
CA PHE A 149 -22.70 -9.59 6.95
C PHE A 149 -23.45 -10.64 6.12
N ALA A 150 -22.74 -11.54 5.42
CA ALA A 150 -23.37 -12.61 4.67
C ALA A 150 -24.24 -13.49 5.57
N SER A 151 -23.75 -13.82 6.77
CA SER A 151 -24.51 -14.59 7.76
C SER A 151 -25.73 -13.84 8.31
N ALA A 152 -25.59 -12.52 8.55
CA ALA A 152 -26.67 -11.66 9.02
C ALA A 152 -27.77 -11.52 7.95
N HIS A 153 -27.40 -11.27 6.69
CA HIS A 153 -28.33 -11.22 5.56
C HIS A 153 -29.00 -12.58 5.34
N PHE A 154 -28.27 -13.69 5.41
CA PHE A 154 -28.87 -15.01 5.32
C PHE A 154 -29.87 -15.30 6.44
N ALA A 155 -29.55 -14.92 7.68
CA ALA A 155 -30.48 -15.01 8.81
C ALA A 155 -31.72 -14.12 8.59
N ALA A 156 -31.54 -12.90 8.09
CA ALA A 156 -32.63 -11.99 7.76
C ALA A 156 -33.53 -12.53 6.64
N ALA A 157 -32.97 -13.22 5.63
CA ALA A 157 -33.76 -13.87 4.59
C ALA A 157 -34.66 -14.97 5.16
N ARG A 158 -34.14 -15.76 6.11
CA ARG A 158 -34.92 -16.80 6.80
C ARG A 158 -36.06 -16.22 7.65
N THR A 159 -35.82 -15.11 8.36
CA THR A 159 -36.84 -14.52 9.24
C THR A 159 -37.88 -13.70 8.49
N THR A 160 -37.49 -12.97 7.45
CA THR A 160 -38.38 -12.07 6.70
C THR A 160 -39.02 -12.72 5.48
N GLY A 161 -38.52 -13.87 5.02
CA GLY A 161 -38.96 -14.52 3.78
C GLY A 161 -38.57 -13.79 2.49
N ARG A 162 -37.81 -12.69 2.56
CA ARG A 162 -37.44 -11.85 1.41
C ARG A 162 -36.24 -12.41 0.63
N TRP A 163 -36.35 -13.65 0.17
CA TRP A 163 -35.26 -14.37 -0.48
C TRP A 163 -34.74 -13.67 -1.75
N ALA A 164 -35.66 -13.19 -2.60
CA ALA A 164 -35.31 -12.62 -3.91
C ALA A 164 -34.41 -11.38 -3.83
N THR A 165 -34.63 -10.52 -2.83
CA THR A 165 -33.87 -9.27 -2.67
C THR A 165 -32.61 -9.45 -1.83
N ILE A 166 -32.58 -10.43 -0.91
CA ILE A 166 -31.48 -10.62 0.03
C ILE A 166 -30.42 -11.61 -0.50
N MET A 167 -30.80 -12.67 -1.21
CA MET A 167 -29.84 -13.67 -1.71
C MET A 167 -28.74 -13.08 -2.63
N PRO A 168 -29.03 -12.12 -3.53
CA PRO A 168 -27.97 -11.47 -4.31
C PRO A 168 -26.93 -10.75 -3.44
N MET A 169 -27.33 -10.18 -2.29
CA MET A 169 -26.39 -9.58 -1.33
C MET A 169 -25.51 -10.65 -0.69
N VAL A 170 -26.11 -11.74 -0.23
CA VAL A 170 -25.39 -12.88 0.37
C VAL A 170 -24.38 -13.46 -0.62
N ALA A 171 -24.79 -13.64 -1.89
CA ALA A 171 -23.92 -14.14 -2.95
C ALA A 171 -22.72 -13.21 -3.20
N GLN A 172 -22.96 -11.89 -3.24
CA GLN A 172 -21.92 -10.89 -3.40
C GLN A 172 -20.94 -10.88 -2.22
N GLU A 173 -21.44 -10.88 -1.00
CA GLU A 173 -20.62 -10.87 0.22
C GLU A 173 -19.81 -12.15 0.36
N ALA A 174 -20.41 -13.32 0.08
CA ALA A 174 -19.71 -14.60 0.06
C ALA A 174 -18.60 -14.63 -1.01
N LEU A 175 -18.86 -14.07 -2.20
CA LEU A 175 -17.84 -13.91 -3.24
C LEU A 175 -16.69 -13.01 -2.76
N LEU A 176 -17.00 -11.90 -2.08
CA LEU A 176 -15.97 -11.03 -1.49
C LEU A 176 -15.14 -11.77 -0.43
N VAL A 177 -15.76 -12.58 0.44
CA VAL A 177 -15.03 -13.42 1.41
C VAL A 177 -14.04 -14.33 0.68
N LEU A 178 -14.49 -15.08 -0.32
CA LEU A 178 -13.65 -15.98 -1.11
C LEU A 178 -12.48 -15.22 -1.78
N LEU A 179 -12.76 -14.06 -2.37
CA LEU A 179 -11.76 -13.27 -3.07
C LEU A 179 -10.78 -12.56 -2.12
N PHE A 180 -11.18 -12.18 -0.90
CA PHE A 180 -10.26 -11.63 0.09
C PHE A 180 -9.33 -12.70 0.66
N LEU A 181 -9.83 -13.93 0.87
CA LEU A 181 -9.02 -15.08 1.30
C LEU A 181 -8.04 -15.54 0.21
N THR A 182 -8.46 -15.46 -1.06
CA THR A 182 -7.63 -15.87 -2.20
C THR A 182 -6.92 -14.69 -2.87
N ARG A 183 -6.96 -13.47 -2.33
CA ARG A 183 -6.52 -12.27 -3.05
C ARG A 183 -5.06 -12.33 -3.53
N ARG A 184 -4.78 -11.79 -4.72
CA ARG A 184 -3.39 -11.59 -5.17
C ARG A 184 -2.74 -10.45 -4.37
N ARG A 185 -1.42 -10.53 -4.20
CA ARG A 185 -0.65 -9.44 -3.58
C ARG A 185 -0.59 -8.26 -4.55
N GLY A 186 -0.82 -7.05 -4.04
CA GLY A 186 -0.66 -5.85 -4.84
C GLY A 186 0.79 -5.44 -4.98
N ILE A 187 1.17 -4.99 -6.16
CA ILE A 187 2.52 -4.54 -6.51
C ILE A 187 2.80 -3.17 -5.86
N ALA A 188 1.81 -2.29 -5.88
CA ALA A 188 1.84 -0.99 -5.22
C ALA A 188 0.46 -0.64 -4.66
N THR A 189 0.40 0.02 -3.50
CA THR A 189 -0.84 0.55 -2.88
C THR A 189 -0.65 2.02 -2.55
N SER A 190 -1.70 2.83 -2.69
CA SER A 190 -1.60 4.25 -2.32
C SER A 190 -1.26 4.43 -0.83
N SER A 191 -0.36 5.36 -0.54
CA SER A 191 0.06 5.76 0.81
C SER A 191 -0.68 7.00 1.33
N ARG A 192 -1.52 7.63 0.51
CA ARG A 192 -2.21 8.88 0.86
C ARG A 192 -3.39 8.60 1.80
N PRO A 193 -3.47 9.24 2.99
CA PRO A 193 -4.58 9.02 3.92
C PRO A 193 -5.96 9.30 3.33
N PHE A 194 -6.06 10.30 2.45
CA PHE A 194 -7.29 10.65 1.76
C PHE A 194 -7.85 9.49 0.92
N ASP A 195 -6.99 8.81 0.15
CA ASP A 195 -7.39 7.67 -0.70
C ASP A 195 -7.96 6.52 0.15
N TRP A 196 -7.42 6.33 1.36
CA TRP A 196 -7.93 5.35 2.33
C TRP A 196 -9.27 5.78 2.92
N ALA A 197 -9.43 7.05 3.30
CA ALA A 197 -10.67 7.58 3.86
C ALA A 197 -11.83 7.48 2.85
N ILE A 198 -11.59 7.86 1.60
CA ILE A 198 -12.58 7.75 0.52
C ILE A 198 -12.92 6.29 0.23
N ALA A 199 -11.92 5.39 0.19
CA ALA A 199 -12.15 3.97 0.00
C ALA A 199 -13.01 3.35 1.12
N VAL A 200 -12.73 3.69 2.38
CA VAL A 200 -13.52 3.25 3.55
C VAL A 200 -14.94 3.81 3.46
N CYS A 201 -15.09 5.11 3.18
CA CYS A 201 -16.39 5.76 3.03
C CYS A 201 -17.24 5.08 1.95
N ALA A 202 -16.73 4.97 0.72
CA ALA A 202 -17.46 4.35 -0.39
C ALA A 202 -17.77 2.86 -0.17
N THR A 203 -16.98 2.14 0.63
CA THR A 203 -17.19 0.70 0.86
C THR A 203 -18.17 0.42 2.01
N PHE A 204 -18.08 1.17 3.11
CA PHE A 204 -18.76 0.82 4.35
C PHE A 204 -19.95 1.72 4.69
N LEU A 205 -20.03 2.94 4.14
CA LEU A 205 -21.16 3.84 4.41
C LEU A 205 -22.52 3.24 3.98
N PRO A 206 -22.65 2.50 2.85
CA PRO A 206 -23.90 1.84 2.47
C PRO A 206 -24.44 0.83 3.49
N LEU A 207 -23.57 0.26 4.33
CA LEU A 207 -23.99 -0.70 5.37
C LEU A 207 -24.83 -0.04 6.48
N LEU A 208 -24.86 1.29 6.54
CA LEU A 208 -25.70 2.05 7.46
C LEU A 208 -27.12 2.28 6.93
N MET A 209 -27.40 1.94 5.67
CA MET A 209 -28.74 1.99 5.11
C MET A 209 -29.64 0.98 5.82
N ARG A 210 -30.91 1.35 6.03
CA ARG A 210 -31.89 0.48 6.69
C ARG A 210 -33.22 0.54 5.94
N PRO A 211 -33.94 -0.59 5.85
CA PRO A 211 -35.28 -0.60 5.27
C PRO A 211 -36.21 0.25 6.15
N THR A 212 -37.18 0.90 5.50
CA THR A 212 -38.33 1.52 6.15
C THR A 212 -39.38 0.46 6.49
N ASP A 213 -40.32 0.80 7.38
CA ASP A 213 -41.36 -0.14 7.84
C ASP A 213 -42.26 -0.63 6.70
N ALA A 214 -42.50 0.25 5.71
CA ALA A 214 -43.23 -0.06 4.48
C ALA A 214 -42.38 0.20 3.24
N LEU A 215 -42.76 -0.43 2.11
CA LEU A 215 -42.22 -0.09 0.81
C LEU A 215 -42.71 1.30 0.38
N GLY A 216 -41.81 2.08 -0.24
CA GLY A 216 -42.20 3.31 -0.90
C GLY A 216 -43.08 3.04 -2.12
N GLU A 217 -43.69 4.10 -2.66
CA GLU A 217 -44.56 4.05 -3.85
C GLU A 217 -43.88 3.40 -5.06
N LEU A 218 -42.56 3.61 -5.19
CA LEU A 218 -41.74 3.06 -6.27
C LEU A 218 -41.12 1.70 -5.92
N GLY A 219 -41.48 1.06 -4.81
CA GLY A 219 -40.81 -0.16 -4.35
C GLY A 219 -41.02 -1.37 -5.24
N TRP A 220 -42.14 -1.45 -5.96
CA TRP A 220 -42.38 -2.49 -6.96
C TRP A 220 -41.39 -2.44 -8.13
N LEU A 221 -40.87 -1.25 -8.46
CA LEU A 221 -39.85 -1.03 -9.48
C LEU A 221 -38.43 -1.04 -8.89
N GLY A 222 -38.29 -0.46 -7.70
CA GLY A 222 -37.02 -0.36 -6.99
C GLY A 222 -36.41 -1.72 -6.65
N GLN A 223 -37.22 -2.69 -6.21
CA GLN A 223 -36.73 -4.02 -5.84
C GLN A 223 -36.12 -4.78 -7.04
N PRO A 224 -36.79 -4.90 -8.20
CA PRO A 224 -36.18 -5.46 -9.40
C PRO A 224 -34.89 -4.76 -9.82
N ILE A 225 -34.88 -3.42 -9.83
CA ILE A 225 -33.68 -2.63 -10.18
C ILE A 225 -32.53 -2.96 -9.23
N GLN A 226 -32.82 -3.05 -7.94
CA GLN A 226 -31.82 -3.40 -6.93
C GLN A 226 -31.24 -4.78 -7.18
N VAL A 227 -32.09 -5.78 -7.42
CA VAL A 227 -31.66 -7.16 -7.71
C VAL A 227 -30.78 -7.20 -8.95
N VAL A 228 -31.17 -6.52 -10.03
CA VAL A 228 -30.37 -6.43 -11.26
C VAL A 228 -29.00 -5.80 -10.96
N GLY A 229 -28.97 -4.69 -10.22
CA GLY A 229 -27.72 -4.03 -9.81
C GLY A 229 -26.79 -4.95 -9.02
N LEU A 230 -27.33 -5.70 -8.05
CA LEU A 230 -26.55 -6.68 -7.26
C LEU A 230 -26.03 -7.85 -8.11
N MET A 231 -26.85 -8.38 -9.01
CA MET A 231 -26.42 -9.45 -9.92
C MET A 231 -25.30 -8.99 -10.85
N LEU A 232 -25.39 -7.77 -11.39
CA LEU A 232 -24.31 -7.15 -12.15
C LEU A 232 -23.04 -6.96 -11.30
N ALA A 233 -23.19 -6.62 -10.01
CA ALA A 233 -22.06 -6.45 -9.11
C ALA A 233 -21.36 -7.79 -8.83
N VAL A 234 -22.12 -8.88 -8.67
CA VAL A 234 -21.58 -10.25 -8.55
C VAL A 234 -20.79 -10.62 -9.81
N VAL A 235 -21.36 -10.39 -11.00
CA VAL A 235 -20.70 -10.68 -12.28
C VAL A 235 -19.42 -9.86 -12.42
N ALA A 236 -19.48 -8.54 -12.21
CA ALA A 236 -18.31 -7.66 -12.30
C ALA A 236 -17.21 -8.06 -11.31
N THR A 237 -17.59 -8.41 -10.07
CA THR A 237 -16.66 -8.91 -9.06
C THR A 237 -16.02 -10.24 -9.47
N GLY A 238 -16.78 -11.13 -10.11
CA GLY A 238 -16.28 -12.38 -10.67
C GLY A 238 -15.23 -12.17 -11.76
N PHE A 239 -15.48 -11.25 -12.70
CA PHE A 239 -14.51 -10.88 -13.75
C PHE A 239 -13.25 -10.23 -13.19
N LEU A 240 -13.36 -9.42 -12.13
CA LEU A 240 -12.21 -8.85 -11.45
C LEU A 240 -11.38 -9.93 -10.75
N GLY A 241 -12.07 -10.89 -10.13
CA GLY A 241 -11.49 -12.03 -9.45
C GLY A 241 -10.49 -11.62 -8.37
N ARG A 242 -9.32 -12.26 -8.37
CA ARG A 242 -8.28 -12.07 -7.33
C ARG A 242 -7.60 -10.68 -7.36
N SER A 243 -7.97 -9.80 -8.30
CA SER A 243 -7.48 -8.42 -8.40
C SER A 243 -8.27 -7.41 -7.56
N ILE A 244 -9.29 -7.87 -6.81
CA ILE A 244 -10.10 -7.02 -5.93
C ILE A 244 -9.28 -6.27 -4.87
N GLY A 245 -9.71 -5.05 -4.52
CA GLY A 245 -9.16 -4.27 -3.42
C GLY A 245 -10.13 -3.22 -2.90
N VAL A 246 -9.97 -2.85 -1.63
CA VAL A 246 -10.72 -1.74 -1.02
C VAL A 246 -10.09 -0.40 -1.40
N VAL A 247 -8.76 -0.32 -1.37
CA VAL A 247 -7.99 0.89 -1.69
C VAL A 247 -7.28 0.73 -3.03
N ALA A 248 -7.15 1.85 -3.76
CA ALA A 248 -6.39 1.97 -4.99
C ALA A 248 -5.03 1.29 -4.87
N ALA A 249 -4.85 0.23 -5.66
CA ALA A 249 -3.63 -0.53 -5.72
C ALA A 249 -3.61 -1.33 -7.02
N ASP A 250 -2.41 -1.55 -7.54
CA ASP A 250 -2.22 -2.37 -8.72
C ASP A 250 -2.12 -3.85 -8.29
N ARG A 251 -3.09 -4.65 -8.76
CA ARG A 251 -3.21 -6.10 -8.52
C ARG A 251 -3.38 -6.87 -9.84
N GLY A 252 -2.92 -6.28 -10.94
CA GLY A 252 -3.15 -6.76 -12.30
C GLY A 252 -4.42 -6.18 -12.90
N ILE A 253 -4.25 -5.53 -14.05
CA ILE A 253 -5.30 -4.84 -14.79
C ILE A 253 -6.21 -5.86 -15.47
N LYS A 254 -7.52 -5.63 -15.41
CA LYS A 254 -8.55 -6.45 -16.05
C LYS A 254 -9.25 -5.64 -17.13
N THR A 255 -9.23 -6.18 -18.35
CA THR A 255 -9.78 -5.52 -19.55
C THR A 255 -10.78 -6.40 -20.30
N ALA A 256 -10.94 -7.66 -19.90
CA ALA A 256 -11.84 -8.61 -20.54
C ALA A 256 -13.25 -8.61 -19.91
N GLY A 257 -14.25 -9.08 -20.67
CA GLY A 257 -15.63 -9.18 -20.21
C GLY A 257 -16.28 -7.82 -20.00
N VAL A 258 -16.97 -7.64 -18.87
CA VAL A 258 -17.65 -6.37 -18.55
C VAL A 258 -16.71 -5.16 -18.43
N TYR A 259 -15.43 -5.41 -18.15
CA TYR A 259 -14.39 -4.38 -18.13
C TYR A 259 -14.00 -3.92 -19.56
N GLY A 260 -14.32 -4.70 -20.59
CA GLY A 260 -14.15 -4.24 -21.99
C GLY A 260 -15.19 -3.21 -22.42
N ILE A 261 -16.28 -3.06 -21.66
CA ILE A 261 -17.39 -2.14 -21.97
C ILE A 261 -17.18 -0.82 -21.24
N VAL A 262 -17.02 -0.86 -19.92
CA VAL A 262 -16.79 0.31 -19.06
C VAL A 262 -15.64 0.05 -18.12
N ARG A 263 -14.95 1.11 -17.67
CA ARG A 263 -13.75 0.93 -16.82
C ARG A 263 -14.06 0.49 -15.39
N HIS A 264 -15.21 0.90 -14.85
CA HIS A 264 -15.63 0.59 -13.48
C HIS A 264 -17.02 -0.05 -13.43
N PRO A 265 -17.21 -1.25 -14.02
CA PRO A 265 -18.52 -1.91 -14.11
C PRO A 265 -19.09 -2.26 -12.74
N MET A 266 -18.24 -2.54 -11.76
CA MET A 266 -18.65 -2.79 -10.38
C MET A 266 -19.27 -1.55 -9.72
N TYR A 267 -18.68 -0.38 -9.94
CA TYR A 267 -19.22 0.87 -9.40
C TYR A 267 -20.54 1.23 -10.07
N ALA A 268 -20.66 1.03 -11.39
CA ALA A 268 -21.91 1.20 -12.11
C ALA A 268 -23.02 0.27 -11.57
N ALA A 269 -22.69 -1.00 -11.33
CA ALA A 269 -23.62 -1.97 -10.74
C ALA A 269 -24.08 -1.58 -9.33
N TYR A 270 -23.17 -1.07 -8.49
CA TYR A 270 -23.52 -0.52 -7.17
C TYR A 270 -24.42 0.71 -7.28
N THR A 271 -24.18 1.62 -8.22
CA THR A 271 -25.06 2.76 -8.46
C THR A 271 -26.49 2.31 -8.78
N ILE A 272 -26.66 1.34 -9.68
CA ILE A 272 -27.97 0.77 -10.01
C ILE A 272 -28.62 0.16 -8.77
N SER A 273 -27.86 -0.61 -8.00
CA SER A 273 -28.34 -1.24 -6.76
C SER A 273 -28.83 -0.20 -5.74
N TYR A 274 -28.05 0.85 -5.49
CA TYR A 274 -28.42 1.90 -4.53
C TYR A 274 -29.64 2.70 -4.98
N VAL A 275 -29.75 3.01 -6.28
CA VAL A 275 -30.94 3.66 -6.85
C VAL A 275 -32.19 2.79 -6.65
N GLY A 276 -32.09 1.49 -6.91
CA GLY A 276 -33.18 0.55 -6.64
C GLY A 276 -33.55 0.47 -5.16
N TYR A 277 -32.56 0.51 -4.27
CA TYR A 277 -32.78 0.47 -2.83
C TYR A 277 -33.50 1.72 -2.32
N ILE A 278 -33.07 2.93 -2.72
CA ILE A 278 -33.73 4.18 -2.27
C ILE A 278 -35.14 4.32 -2.85
N ALA A 279 -35.39 3.81 -4.07
CA ALA A 279 -36.74 3.74 -4.63
C ALA A 279 -37.65 2.78 -3.84
N SER A 280 -37.06 1.74 -3.26
CA SER A 280 -37.77 0.76 -2.42
C SER A 280 -38.04 1.24 -1.00
N TYR A 281 -37.05 1.91 -0.39
CA TYR A 281 -37.09 2.33 1.01
C TYR A 281 -36.68 3.81 1.13
N PRO A 282 -37.53 4.73 0.62
CA PRO A 282 -37.22 6.14 0.62
C PRO A 282 -37.16 6.67 2.05
N SER A 283 -36.01 7.21 2.43
CA SER A 283 -35.86 7.95 3.69
C SER A 283 -34.74 8.97 3.52
N LEU A 284 -34.83 10.10 4.22
CA LEU A 284 -33.79 11.14 4.17
C LEU A 284 -32.41 10.55 4.48
N ARG A 285 -32.32 9.67 5.48
CA ARG A 285 -31.09 8.94 5.84
C ARG A 285 -30.54 8.13 4.66
N ASN A 286 -31.37 7.28 4.03
CA ASN A 286 -30.93 6.43 2.92
C ASN A 286 -30.51 7.26 1.70
N CYS A 287 -31.22 8.36 1.42
CA CYS A 287 -30.87 9.29 0.36
C CYS A 287 -29.53 9.98 0.62
N LEU A 288 -29.29 10.50 1.83
CA LEU A 288 -28.03 11.14 2.20
C LEU A 288 -26.85 10.15 2.14
N ILE A 289 -27.02 8.95 2.70
CA ILE A 289 -26.01 7.89 2.64
C ILE A 289 -25.68 7.54 1.18
N THR A 290 -26.70 7.40 0.34
CA THR A 290 -26.51 7.09 -1.09
C THR A 290 -25.79 8.21 -1.80
N ALA A 291 -26.21 9.47 -1.61
CA ALA A 291 -25.57 10.63 -2.24
C ALA A 291 -24.08 10.72 -1.87
N ILE A 292 -23.75 10.61 -0.58
CA ILE A 292 -22.37 10.64 -0.10
C ILE A 292 -21.58 9.46 -0.66
N THR A 293 -22.17 8.26 -0.69
CA THR A 293 -21.53 7.06 -1.26
C THR A 293 -21.24 7.24 -2.75
N LEU A 294 -22.19 7.75 -3.54
CA LEU A 294 -22.00 7.96 -4.97
C LEU A 294 -20.88 8.97 -5.24
N VAL A 295 -20.82 10.07 -4.48
CA VAL A 295 -19.72 11.03 -4.58
C VAL A 295 -18.39 10.38 -4.20
N ALA A 296 -18.32 9.70 -3.06
CA ALA A 296 -17.11 9.01 -2.61
C ALA A 296 -16.64 7.95 -3.63
N MET A 297 -17.56 7.21 -4.24
CA MET A 297 -17.26 6.19 -5.24
C MET A 297 -16.75 6.78 -6.55
N ASN A 298 -17.31 7.92 -6.99
CA ASN A 298 -16.78 8.67 -8.14
C ASN A 298 -15.36 9.18 -7.87
N VAL A 299 -15.14 9.81 -6.72
CA VAL A 299 -13.79 10.25 -6.30
C VAL A 299 -12.83 9.07 -6.21
N ARG A 300 -13.28 7.93 -5.67
CA ARG A 300 -12.52 6.68 -5.61
C ARG A 300 -12.10 6.21 -7.00
N ALA A 301 -13.00 6.21 -7.98
CA ALA A 301 -12.69 5.83 -9.36
C ALA A 301 -11.62 6.74 -9.99
N ILE A 302 -11.68 8.06 -9.71
CA ILE A 302 -10.67 9.02 -10.18
C ILE A 302 -9.32 8.77 -9.54
N VAL A 303 -9.29 8.56 -8.23
CA VAL A 303 -8.05 8.23 -7.49
C VAL A 303 -7.44 6.93 -8.00
N GLU A 304 -8.26 5.91 -8.23
CA GLU A 304 -7.83 4.62 -8.74
C GLU A 304 -7.23 4.71 -10.15
N GLU A 305 -7.89 5.41 -11.08
CA GLU A 305 -7.35 5.63 -12.42
C GLU A 305 -6.02 6.42 -12.38
N ARG A 306 -5.96 7.50 -11.58
CA ARG A 306 -4.71 8.27 -11.39
C ARG A 306 -3.59 7.42 -10.83
N PHE A 307 -3.90 6.40 -10.04
CA PHE A 307 -2.93 5.45 -9.53
C PHE A 307 -2.48 4.47 -10.63
N LEU A 308 -3.42 3.91 -11.40
CA LEU A 308 -3.19 2.88 -12.39
C LEU A 308 -2.54 3.39 -13.69
N VAL A 309 -2.73 4.65 -14.08
CA VAL A 309 -2.11 5.28 -15.27
C VAL A 309 -0.58 5.19 -15.29
N ARG A 310 0.04 4.95 -14.15
CA ARG A 310 1.49 4.70 -14.05
C ARG A 310 1.92 3.45 -14.80
N ASP A 311 1.02 2.46 -14.93
CA ASP A 311 1.24 1.26 -15.72
C ASP A 311 0.93 1.55 -17.21
N PRO A 312 1.87 1.32 -18.15
CA PRO A 312 1.63 1.43 -19.58
C PRO A 312 0.40 0.66 -20.07
N ALA A 313 0.15 -0.55 -19.54
CA ALA A 313 -0.99 -1.37 -19.95
C ALA A 313 -2.34 -0.73 -19.57
N TYR A 314 -2.37 0.11 -18.53
CA TYR A 314 -3.57 0.86 -18.17
C TYR A 314 -3.80 2.06 -19.09
N ARG A 315 -2.73 2.66 -19.61
CA ARG A 315 -2.83 3.74 -20.60
C ARG A 315 -3.43 3.22 -21.90
N ASP A 316 -2.95 2.07 -22.39
CA ASP A 316 -3.52 1.41 -23.57
C ASP A 316 -5.01 1.05 -23.37
N TYR A 317 -5.38 0.70 -22.14
CA TYR A 317 -6.76 0.40 -21.77
C TYR A 317 -7.66 1.65 -21.79
N LEU A 318 -7.15 2.82 -21.37
CA LEU A 318 -7.89 4.08 -21.45
C LEU A 318 -8.26 4.45 -22.89
N ASP A 319 -7.37 4.15 -23.85
CA ASP A 319 -7.61 4.43 -25.26
C ASP A 319 -8.69 3.52 -25.86
N ARG A 320 -8.76 2.26 -25.39
CA ARG A 320 -9.75 1.27 -25.85
C ARG A 320 -11.12 1.46 -25.22
N VAL A 321 -11.17 1.76 -23.92
CA VAL A 321 -12.43 1.84 -23.15
C VAL A 321 -12.64 3.27 -22.68
N ARG A 322 -13.49 4.01 -23.42
CA ARG A 322 -13.70 5.45 -23.23
C ARG A 322 -14.58 5.81 -22.03
N TRP A 323 -15.48 4.92 -21.61
CA TRP A 323 -16.49 5.20 -20.59
C TRP A 323 -16.04 4.78 -19.18
N ARG A 324 -16.26 5.64 -18.17
CA ARG A 324 -15.87 5.35 -16.78
C ARG A 324 -16.88 4.44 -16.09
N LEU A 325 -18.14 4.87 -16.03
CA LEU A 325 -19.22 4.17 -15.32
C LEU A 325 -20.30 3.66 -16.27
N ALA A 326 -20.71 4.49 -17.23
CA ALA A 326 -21.71 4.15 -18.23
C ALA A 326 -21.41 4.93 -19.51
N PRO A 327 -21.97 4.54 -20.68
CA PRO A 327 -21.83 5.32 -21.89
C PRO A 327 -22.14 6.80 -21.63
N TYR A 328 -21.22 7.68 -22.01
CA TYR A 328 -21.28 9.14 -21.81
C TYR A 328 -21.18 9.66 -20.36
N LEU A 329 -21.02 8.78 -19.37
CA LEU A 329 -20.77 9.14 -17.97
C LEU A 329 -19.29 8.93 -17.63
N TYR A 330 -18.58 10.06 -17.56
CA TYR A 330 -17.13 10.15 -17.36
C TYR A 330 -16.71 10.13 -15.91
#